data_AF-A0A1H5LPL6-F1
#
_entry.id   AF-A0A1H5LPL6-F1
#
_cell.length_a   1.000
_cell.length_b   1.000
_cell.length_c   1.000
_cell.angle_alpha   90.00
_cell.angle_beta   90.00
_cell.angle_gamma   90.00
#
_symmetry.space_group_name_H-M   'P 1'
#
loop_
_entity.id
_entity.type
_entity.pdbx_description
1 polymer ?
#
loop_
_entity_poly.entity_id
_entity_poly.type
_entity_poly.pdbx_seq_one_letter_code
_entity_poly.pdbx_strand_id
1 'polypeptide(L)'
;MRNRAAVAGCLSLLLLLASCGTGGDRGAAEPPPSQADLRASVLDDRAHLFAGSLSYATSVVVSVDDTVTYDVHLTARAKNVPHDTARPVAATRAFRVGGVEGAALTSASQDVRVVLRGDRKSEQFIARPGDRAAWRWSVSASEPGDYDLALTVTTYQGRSDLALDTLTPPLTVHLRVRDTWSHRWNSALDSVGTWGGIAAALVTITGVFVACWGRLAPLLRARRESWRARGPQPDGGTDGERDGYL
;
A
#
# COMPACT_ATOMS: atom_id res chain seq x y z
N MET A 1 -32.66 3.53 -1.22
CA MET A 1 -32.06 4.84 -0.87
C MET A 1 -31.05 5.18 -1.97
N ARG A 2 -31.42 5.64 -3.17
CA ARG A 2 -31.92 6.98 -3.57
C ARG A 2 -31.16 8.12 -2.89
N ASN A 3 -30.08 8.57 -3.53
CA ASN A 3 -29.59 9.95 -3.49
C ASN A 3 -29.01 10.29 -4.87
N ARG A 4 -29.87 10.81 -5.75
CA ARG A 4 -29.48 11.56 -6.95
C ARG A 4 -29.44 13.03 -6.54
N ALA A 5 -28.25 13.57 -6.31
CA ALA A 5 -28.06 15.01 -6.14
C ALA A 5 -27.46 15.56 -7.44
N ALA A 6 -28.29 16.35 -8.13
CA ALA A 6 -27.91 17.16 -9.26
C ALA A 6 -27.07 18.35 -8.77
N VAL A 7 -25.97 18.66 -9.46
CA VAL A 7 -25.38 20.00 -9.46
C VAL A 7 -25.11 20.38 -10.91
N ALA A 8 -26.08 21.09 -11.45
CA ALA A 8 -25.95 21.94 -12.61
C ALA A 8 -25.34 23.28 -12.18
N GLY A 9 -24.53 23.89 -13.04
CA GLY A 9 -24.27 25.33 -13.01
C GLY A 9 -22.81 25.73 -12.83
N CYS A 10 -22.15 26.07 -13.94
CA CYS A 10 -21.40 27.32 -14.11
C CYS A 10 -20.77 27.36 -15.51
N LEU A 11 -21.62 27.66 -16.49
CA LEU A 11 -21.27 27.90 -17.89
C LEU A 11 -21.46 29.40 -18.14
N SER A 12 -20.62 30.26 -17.56
CA SER A 12 -20.69 31.72 -17.69
C SER A 12 -19.41 32.43 -17.20
N LEU A 13 -18.28 32.29 -17.91
CA LEU A 13 -17.17 33.26 -17.80
C LEU A 13 -16.27 33.24 -19.06
N LEU A 14 -16.92 33.25 -20.23
CA LEU A 14 -16.30 33.44 -21.54
C LEU A 14 -16.77 34.82 -22.02
N LEU A 15 -15.95 35.87 -21.83
CA LEU A 15 -16.02 37.21 -22.45
C LEU A 15 -15.53 38.25 -21.42
N LEU A 16 -14.23 38.63 -21.43
CA LEU A 16 -13.72 39.96 -21.03
C LEU A 16 -12.18 40.07 -20.96
N LEU A 17 -11.43 39.54 -21.94
CA LEU A 17 -10.02 39.92 -22.11
C LEU A 17 -9.70 40.20 -23.58
N ALA A 18 -10.46 41.14 -24.16
CA ALA A 18 -9.99 41.98 -25.25
C ALA A 18 -9.33 43.21 -24.61
N SER A 19 -8.03 43.11 -24.31
CA SER A 19 -7.19 44.24 -23.89
C SER A 19 -6.02 44.35 -24.85
N CYS A 20 -6.15 45.32 -25.77
CA CYS A 20 -5.10 45.78 -26.67
C CYS A 20 -3.87 46.24 -25.88
N GLY A 21 -2.75 45.54 -26.09
CA GLY A 21 -1.41 46.01 -25.76
C GLY A 21 -0.63 46.19 -27.06
N THR A 22 -0.56 47.43 -27.52
CA THR A 22 0.10 47.89 -28.74
C THR A 22 1.57 48.17 -28.47
N GLY A 23 2.46 47.70 -29.35
CA GLY A 23 3.75 48.34 -29.64
C GLY A 23 4.94 47.93 -28.77
N GLY A 24 5.62 46.87 -29.16
CA GLY A 24 7.00 46.56 -28.74
C GLY A 24 7.64 45.69 -29.80
N ASP A 25 8.84 46.06 -30.25
CA ASP A 25 9.63 45.49 -31.35
C ASP A 25 9.27 44.06 -31.78
N ARG A 26 8.76 43.93 -33.01
CA ARG A 26 8.70 42.66 -33.73
C ARG A 26 10.12 42.28 -34.16
N GLY A 27 10.91 41.79 -33.21
CA GLY A 27 12.04 40.93 -33.55
C GLY A 27 11.50 39.82 -34.44
N ALA A 28 12.07 39.68 -35.65
CA ALA A 28 11.67 38.66 -36.60
C ALA A 28 11.62 37.31 -35.86
N ALA A 29 10.41 36.74 -35.75
CA ALA A 29 10.21 35.47 -35.09
C ALA A 29 11.09 34.45 -35.81
N GLU A 30 12.11 33.96 -35.10
CA GLU A 30 13.01 32.95 -35.62
C GLU A 30 12.15 31.76 -36.08
N PRO A 31 12.28 31.32 -37.34
CA PRO A 31 11.48 30.20 -37.83
C PRO A 31 11.71 29.00 -36.92
N PRO A 32 10.65 28.25 -36.56
CA PRO A 32 10.82 27.09 -35.69
C PRO A 32 11.86 26.13 -36.31
N PRO A 33 12.73 25.52 -35.48
CA PRO A 33 13.77 24.64 -35.97
C PRO A 33 13.16 23.51 -36.81
N SER A 34 13.84 23.14 -37.90
CA SER A 34 13.34 22.06 -38.74
C SER A 34 13.43 20.72 -37.98
N GLN A 35 12.62 19.74 -38.39
CA GLN A 35 12.68 18.39 -37.81
C GLN A 35 14.07 17.75 -37.96
N ALA A 36 14.80 18.10 -39.02
CA ALA A 36 16.16 17.64 -39.24
C ALA A 36 17.13 18.23 -38.22
N ASP A 37 17.01 19.52 -37.90
CA ASP A 37 17.84 20.21 -36.92
C ASP A 37 17.60 19.67 -35.50
N LEU A 38 16.34 19.42 -35.14
CA LEU A 38 15.99 18.79 -33.86
C LEU A 38 16.60 17.38 -33.73
N ARG A 39 16.52 16.58 -34.80
CA ARG A 39 17.11 15.24 -34.79
C ARG A 39 18.64 15.29 -34.67
N ALA A 40 19.29 16.22 -35.37
CA ALA A 40 20.74 16.41 -35.27
C ALA A 40 21.15 16.84 -33.86
N SER A 41 20.43 17.79 -33.26
CA SER A 41 20.67 18.24 -31.88
C SER A 41 20.50 17.12 -30.85
N VAL A 42 19.47 16.27 -30.96
CA VAL A 42 19.29 15.13 -30.04
C VAL A 42 20.40 14.10 -30.17
N LEU A 43 20.88 13.84 -31.39
CA LEU A 43 22.01 12.94 -31.61
C LEU A 43 23.32 13.50 -31.05
N ASP A 44 23.53 14.81 -31.21
CA ASP A 44 24.68 15.51 -30.63
C ASP A 44 24.64 15.46 -29.10
N ASP A 45 23.50 15.78 -28.49
CA ASP A 45 23.33 15.72 -27.03
C ASP A 45 23.56 14.32 -26.47
N ARG A 46 23.09 13.28 -27.17
CA ARG A 46 23.34 11.87 -26.81
C ARG A 46 24.83 11.52 -26.85
N ALA A 47 25.59 12.08 -27.78
CA ALA A 47 27.03 11.83 -27.89
C ALA A 47 27.81 12.43 -26.70
N HIS A 48 27.26 13.46 -26.05
CA HIS A 48 27.85 14.14 -24.91
C HIS A 48 27.51 13.51 -23.55
N LEU A 49 26.66 12.47 -23.50
CA LEU A 49 26.33 11.78 -22.25
C LEU A 49 27.54 11.07 -21.64
N PHE A 50 27.67 11.20 -20.32
CA PHE A 50 28.68 10.52 -19.52
C PHE A 50 28.32 9.05 -19.32
N ALA A 51 29.34 8.24 -19.01
CA ALA A 51 29.10 6.91 -18.46
C ALA A 51 28.59 7.09 -17.02
N GLY A 52 27.51 6.41 -16.66
CA GLY A 52 26.92 6.46 -15.33
C GLY A 52 26.74 5.07 -14.73
N SER A 53 26.46 5.04 -13.44
CA SER A 53 26.22 3.82 -12.68
C SER A 53 25.09 4.01 -11.71
N LEU A 54 24.06 3.19 -11.88
CA LEU A 54 22.90 3.10 -11.02
C LEU A 54 23.13 2.00 -9.98
N SER A 55 23.07 2.34 -8.70
CA SER A 55 23.14 1.43 -7.57
C SER A 55 21.78 1.36 -6.88
N TYR A 56 21.29 0.14 -6.66
CA TYR A 56 19.94 -0.12 -6.14
C TYR A 56 19.87 -1.47 -5.41
N ALA A 57 18.94 -1.62 -4.47
CA ALA A 57 18.65 -2.91 -3.87
C ALA A 57 17.70 -3.72 -4.77
N THR A 58 17.99 -5.00 -4.99
CA THR A 58 17.18 -5.90 -5.83
C THR A 58 15.97 -6.47 -5.09
N SER A 59 16.01 -6.46 -3.76
CA SER A 59 14.91 -6.92 -2.92
C SER A 59 14.73 -6.04 -1.70
N VAL A 60 13.49 -5.92 -1.24
CA VAL A 60 13.09 -5.17 -0.06
C VAL A 60 12.10 -6.02 0.73
N VAL A 61 12.22 -5.99 2.05
CA VAL A 61 11.29 -6.71 2.95
C VAL A 61 10.60 -5.68 3.84
N VAL A 62 9.28 -5.76 3.93
CA VAL A 62 8.44 -4.90 4.77
C VAL A 62 7.38 -5.75 5.47
N SER A 63 6.86 -5.30 6.61
CA SER A 63 5.68 -5.94 7.22
C SER A 63 4.41 -5.33 6.63
N VAL A 64 3.28 -6.06 6.70
CA VAL A 64 1.97 -5.47 6.36
C VAL A 64 1.73 -4.22 7.20
N ASP A 65 1.21 -3.16 6.56
CA ASP A 65 0.94 -1.82 7.11
C ASP A 65 2.17 -1.01 7.57
N ASP A 66 3.37 -1.59 7.53
CA ASP A 66 4.61 -0.86 7.76
C ASP A 66 5.06 -0.10 6.51
N THR A 67 5.95 0.89 6.70
CA THR A 67 6.60 1.62 5.61
C THR A 67 8.11 1.42 5.67
N VAL A 68 8.70 1.00 4.55
CA VAL A 68 10.15 0.91 4.37
C VAL A 68 10.65 2.00 3.43
N THR A 69 11.90 2.40 3.61
CA THR A 69 12.57 3.36 2.71
C THR A 69 13.39 2.61 1.67
N TYR A 70 13.19 2.95 0.39
CA TYR A 70 13.96 2.43 -0.73
C TYR A 70 14.81 3.54 -1.35
N ASP A 71 16.12 3.35 -1.39
CA ASP A 71 17.10 4.32 -1.90
C ASP A 71 17.72 3.83 -3.22
N VAL A 72 17.86 4.75 -4.17
CA VAL A 72 18.55 4.53 -5.45
C VAL A 72 19.55 5.65 -5.67
N HIS A 73 20.75 5.27 -6.10
CA HIS A 73 21.85 6.21 -6.33
C HIS A 73 22.39 6.10 -7.75
N LEU A 74 22.41 7.21 -8.47
CA LEU A 74 23.01 7.32 -9.79
C LEU A 74 24.25 8.20 -9.69
N THR A 75 25.39 7.71 -10.20
CA THR A 75 26.65 8.45 -10.19
C THR A 75 27.20 8.57 -11.60
N ALA A 76 27.53 9.79 -12.02
CA ALA A 76 28.26 10.04 -13.26
C ALA A 76 29.73 9.66 -13.07
N ARG A 77 30.27 8.88 -13.99
CA ARG A 77 31.63 8.36 -13.97
C ARG A 77 32.48 9.02 -15.06
N ALA A 78 33.74 9.27 -14.74
CA ALA A 78 34.72 9.62 -15.76
C ALA A 78 35.10 8.37 -16.56
N LYS A 79 35.46 8.54 -17.84
CA LYS A 79 35.67 7.45 -18.81
C LYS A 79 36.71 6.38 -18.40
N ASN A 80 37.51 6.60 -17.35
CA ASN A 80 38.64 5.74 -16.97
C ASN A 80 38.71 5.36 -15.48
N VAL A 81 37.63 5.52 -14.70
CA VAL A 81 37.67 5.13 -13.28
C VAL A 81 37.34 3.64 -13.15
N PRO A 82 38.24 2.81 -12.58
CA PRO A 82 37.97 1.41 -12.30
C PRO A 82 36.72 1.26 -11.43
N HIS A 83 35.99 0.16 -11.63
CA HIS A 83 34.84 -0.17 -10.80
C HIS A 83 35.33 -0.35 -9.36
N ASP A 84 34.95 0.57 -8.47
CA ASP A 84 35.15 0.36 -7.04
C ASP A 84 34.18 -0.75 -6.61
N THR A 85 34.71 -1.96 -6.43
CA THR A 85 33.95 -3.18 -6.09
C THR A 85 33.55 -3.24 -4.61
N ALA A 86 33.78 -2.17 -3.85
CA ALA A 86 33.58 -2.16 -2.41
C ALA A 86 32.15 -1.78 -1.96
N ARG A 87 31.15 -2.64 -2.24
CA ARG A 87 30.07 -3.00 -1.29
C ARG A 87 29.09 -4.03 -1.90
N PRO A 88 28.95 -5.24 -1.32
CA PRO A 88 28.17 -6.32 -1.93
C PRO A 88 26.66 -6.31 -1.63
N VAL A 89 26.05 -5.19 -1.22
CA VAL A 89 24.63 -5.16 -0.82
C VAL A 89 23.70 -4.61 -1.91
N ALA A 90 24.24 -3.83 -2.85
CA ALA A 90 23.45 -3.19 -3.91
C ALA A 90 23.88 -3.70 -5.29
N ALA A 91 22.91 -4.06 -6.13
CA ALA A 91 23.16 -4.31 -7.53
C ALA A 91 23.56 -3.02 -8.23
N THR A 92 24.37 -3.15 -9.28
CA THR A 92 24.84 -2.01 -10.07
C THR A 92 24.54 -2.23 -11.54
N ARG A 93 24.02 -1.19 -12.22
CA ARG A 93 23.76 -1.19 -13.67
C ARG A 93 24.39 0.03 -14.33
N ALA A 94 25.06 -0.18 -15.45
CA ALA A 94 25.57 0.90 -16.28
C ALA A 94 24.41 1.63 -16.97
N PHE A 95 24.48 2.96 -17.04
CA PHE A 95 23.47 3.82 -17.64
C PHE A 95 24.13 5.08 -18.19
N ARG A 96 23.65 5.68 -19.28
CA ARG A 96 24.20 6.96 -19.77
C ARG A 96 23.52 8.09 -19.02
N VAL A 97 24.29 9.12 -18.65
CA VAL A 97 23.80 10.20 -17.79
C VAL A 97 24.34 11.55 -18.23
N GLY A 98 23.59 12.62 -17.97
CA GLY A 98 23.96 14.00 -18.27
C GLY A 98 22.73 14.88 -18.40
N GLY A 99 22.80 16.11 -17.90
CA GLY A 99 21.65 17.01 -17.89
C GLY A 99 20.70 16.68 -16.75
N VAL A 100 19.41 16.48 -17.04
CA VAL A 100 18.39 16.19 -16.03
C VAL A 100 18.09 14.70 -16.02
N GLU A 101 18.11 14.10 -14.84
CA GLU A 101 17.80 12.69 -14.61
C GLU A 101 16.50 12.58 -13.82
N GLY A 102 15.55 11.78 -14.31
CA GLY A 102 14.37 11.40 -13.56
C GLY A 102 14.39 9.93 -13.19
N ALA A 103 13.79 9.60 -12.05
CA ALA A 103 13.55 8.21 -11.67
C ALA A 103 12.11 8.02 -11.19
N ALA A 104 11.53 6.89 -11.56
CA ALA A 104 10.22 6.46 -11.10
C ALA A 104 10.30 5.03 -10.56
N LEU A 105 9.54 4.79 -9.50
CA LEU A 105 9.34 3.48 -8.92
C LEU A 105 7.83 3.24 -8.90
N THR A 106 7.38 2.22 -9.61
CA THR A 106 5.94 1.90 -9.75
C THR A 106 5.68 0.46 -9.37
N SER A 107 4.44 0.17 -8.97
CA SER A 107 3.94 -1.20 -8.80
C SER A 107 2.69 -1.37 -9.66
N ALA A 108 2.46 -2.60 -10.14
CA ALA A 108 1.23 -2.96 -10.84
C ALA A 108 0.10 -3.35 -9.88
N SER A 109 0.41 -3.69 -8.63
CA SER A 109 -0.58 -4.01 -7.60
C SER A 109 -1.14 -2.74 -6.97
N GLN A 110 -2.44 -2.76 -6.66
CA GLN A 110 -3.12 -1.69 -5.94
C GLN A 110 -2.86 -1.73 -4.42
N ASP A 111 -2.37 -2.87 -3.92
CA ASP A 111 -2.09 -3.11 -2.50
C ASP A 111 -0.73 -2.53 -2.09
N VAL A 112 0.09 -2.12 -3.06
CA VAL A 112 1.40 -1.52 -2.85
C VAL A 112 1.35 -0.03 -3.12
N ARG A 113 1.71 0.76 -2.11
CA ARG A 113 1.82 2.21 -2.20
C ARG A 113 3.29 2.62 -2.26
N VAL A 114 3.64 3.36 -3.31
CA VAL A 114 4.98 3.93 -3.51
C VAL A 114 4.89 5.44 -3.54
N VAL A 115 5.66 6.13 -2.69
CA VAL A 115 5.67 7.59 -2.58
C VAL A 115 7.10 8.11 -2.55
N LEU A 116 7.46 8.99 -3.48
CA LEU A 116 8.76 9.67 -3.45
C LEU A 116 8.86 10.54 -2.18
N ARG A 117 9.94 10.40 -1.40
CA ARG A 117 10.16 11.13 -0.15
C ARG A 117 11.02 12.37 -0.33
N GLY A 118 10.63 13.41 0.41
CA GLY A 118 11.41 14.64 0.65
C GLY A 118 11.10 15.76 -0.34
N ASP A 119 11.72 16.92 -0.12
CA ASP A 119 11.66 18.10 -1.00
C ASP A 119 12.43 17.89 -2.33
N ARG A 120 12.95 16.68 -2.54
CA ARG A 120 13.71 16.31 -3.73
C ARG A 120 12.74 16.09 -4.86
N LYS A 121 12.94 16.87 -5.92
CA LYS A 121 12.22 16.69 -7.18
C LYS A 121 12.47 15.28 -7.72
N SER A 122 11.49 14.75 -8.45
CA SER A 122 11.65 13.54 -9.28
C SER A 122 12.85 13.66 -10.22
N GLU A 123 13.20 14.89 -10.58
CA GLU A 123 14.30 15.28 -11.45
C GLU A 123 15.51 15.82 -10.67
N GLN A 124 16.71 15.37 -11.03
CA GLN A 124 17.98 15.84 -10.46
C GLN A 124 18.99 16.11 -11.57
N PHE A 125 19.84 17.12 -11.39
CA PHE A 125 20.77 17.57 -12.42
C PHE A 125 22.16 16.95 -12.24
N ILE A 126 22.73 16.44 -13.32
CA ILE A 126 24.09 15.91 -13.43
C ILE A 126 24.83 16.73 -14.49
N ALA A 127 25.76 17.58 -14.06
CA ALA A 127 26.50 18.48 -14.95
C ALA A 127 27.85 17.90 -15.39
N ARG A 128 28.47 17.10 -14.52
CA ARG A 128 29.84 16.62 -14.70
C ARG A 128 30.07 15.23 -14.07
N PRO A 129 31.11 14.51 -14.51
CA PRO A 129 31.55 13.30 -13.83
C PRO A 129 31.82 13.56 -12.33
N GLY A 130 31.40 12.62 -11.47
CA GLY A 130 31.47 12.74 -10.02
C GLY A 130 30.18 13.24 -9.38
N ASP A 131 29.31 13.91 -10.14
CA ASP A 131 27.99 14.31 -9.65
C ASP A 131 27.11 13.07 -9.38
N ARG A 132 26.17 13.23 -8.45
CA ARG A 132 25.29 12.16 -7.97
C ARG A 132 23.84 12.61 -7.95
N ALA A 133 22.95 11.75 -8.42
CA ALA A 133 21.52 11.85 -8.20
C ALA A 133 21.07 10.75 -7.24
N ALA A 134 20.15 11.07 -6.33
CA ALA A 134 19.69 10.11 -5.32
C ALA A 134 18.21 10.27 -5.02
N TRP A 135 17.44 9.22 -5.27
CA TRP A 135 15.99 9.18 -5.03
C TRP A 135 15.67 8.23 -3.89
N ARG A 136 14.63 8.59 -3.16
CA ARG A 136 14.19 7.87 -1.97
C ARG A 136 12.68 7.72 -2.03
N TRP A 137 12.18 6.50 -1.92
CA TRP A 137 10.75 6.22 -1.87
C TRP A 137 10.36 5.61 -0.52
N SER A 138 9.17 5.96 -0.05
CA SER A 138 8.42 5.19 0.95
C SER A 138 7.64 4.13 0.20
N VAL A 139 7.85 2.88 0.60
CA VAL A 139 7.11 1.72 0.08
C VAL A 139 6.36 1.10 1.24
N SER A 140 5.05 0.90 1.09
CA SER A 140 4.19 0.22 2.05
C SER A 140 3.21 -0.69 1.32
N ALA A 141 2.73 -1.73 2.00
CA ALA A 141 1.74 -2.64 1.43
C ALA A 141 0.66 -3.02 2.44
N SER A 142 -0.59 -3.11 1.99
CA SER A 142 -1.76 -3.45 2.82
C SER A 142 -2.02 -4.96 2.90
N GLU A 143 -1.46 -5.74 1.97
CA GLU A 143 -1.64 -7.20 1.96
C GLU A 143 -0.28 -7.92 1.99
N PRO A 144 -0.20 -9.09 2.66
CA PRO A 144 1.01 -9.91 2.64
C PRO A 144 1.17 -10.60 1.29
N GLY A 145 2.40 -10.69 0.79
CA GLY A 145 2.67 -11.28 -0.51
C GLY A 145 4.05 -10.93 -1.06
N ASP A 146 4.35 -11.47 -2.24
CA ASP A 146 5.51 -11.09 -3.03
C ASP A 146 5.04 -10.21 -4.20
N TYR A 147 5.61 -9.03 -4.34
CA TYR A 147 5.26 -8.03 -5.35
C TYR A 147 6.50 -7.61 -6.13
N ASP A 148 6.29 -7.20 -7.37
CA ASP A 148 7.35 -6.61 -8.19
C ASP A 148 7.16 -5.10 -8.32
N LEU A 149 8.23 -4.35 -8.09
CA LEU A 149 8.32 -2.93 -8.36
C LEU A 149 9.17 -2.71 -9.61
N ALA A 150 8.71 -1.84 -10.51
CA ALA A 150 9.45 -1.44 -11.70
C ALA A 150 10.19 -0.12 -11.42
N LEU A 151 11.51 -0.16 -11.44
CA LEU A 151 12.39 1.00 -11.38
C LEU A 151 12.77 1.43 -12.80
N THR A 152 12.38 2.65 -13.17
CA THR A 152 12.78 3.30 -14.41
C THR A 152 13.63 4.53 -14.11
N VAL A 153 14.63 4.76 -14.95
CA VAL A 153 15.48 5.95 -14.91
C VAL A 153 15.56 6.50 -16.32
N THR A 154 15.37 7.81 -16.46
CA THR A 154 15.30 8.50 -17.73
C THR A 154 16.19 9.73 -17.67
N THR A 155 17.03 9.89 -18.68
CA THR A 155 17.83 11.10 -18.90
C THR A 155 17.09 12.00 -19.86
N TYR A 156 16.87 13.25 -19.50
CA TYR A 156 16.09 14.25 -20.24
C TYR A 156 16.99 15.31 -20.86
N GLN A 157 16.55 15.86 -21.99
CA GLN A 157 17.20 16.99 -22.63
C GLN A 157 16.85 18.29 -21.88
N GLY A 158 17.73 18.70 -20.96
CA GLY A 158 17.52 19.91 -20.17
C GLY A 158 16.24 19.83 -19.33
N ARG A 159 15.36 20.83 -19.44
CA ARG A 159 14.05 20.85 -18.75
C ARG A 159 12.88 20.36 -19.61
N SER A 160 13.18 19.77 -20.77
CA SER A 160 12.13 19.24 -21.64
C SER A 160 11.71 17.85 -21.21
N ASP A 161 10.50 17.44 -21.61
CA ASP A 161 10.01 16.06 -21.43
C ASP A 161 10.64 15.07 -22.43
N LEU A 162 11.64 15.50 -23.22
CA LEU A 162 12.27 14.65 -24.23
C LEU A 162 13.34 13.75 -23.60
N ALA A 163 13.06 12.45 -23.59
CA ALA A 163 14.00 11.43 -23.12
C ALA A 163 15.17 11.24 -24.10
N LEU A 164 16.38 11.55 -23.65
CA LEU A 164 17.63 11.23 -24.34
C LEU A 164 17.98 9.75 -24.21
N ASP A 165 17.89 9.19 -23.01
CA ASP A 165 18.08 7.76 -22.73
C ASP A 165 17.05 7.29 -21.69
N THR A 166 16.65 6.03 -21.77
CA THR A 166 15.72 5.43 -20.80
C THR A 166 16.11 4.00 -20.55
N LEU A 167 16.18 3.64 -19.27
CA LEU A 167 16.57 2.32 -18.85
C LEU A 167 15.58 1.26 -19.37
N THR A 168 16.00 0.56 -20.43
CA THR A 168 15.18 -0.46 -21.11
C THR A 168 15.94 -1.79 -21.11
N PRO A 169 15.38 -2.89 -20.57
CA PRO A 169 14.11 -2.96 -19.84
C PRO A 169 14.17 -2.28 -18.45
N PRO A 170 13.00 -1.90 -17.87
CA PRO A 170 12.89 -1.48 -16.48
C PRO A 170 13.53 -2.51 -15.53
N LEU A 171 14.04 -2.04 -14.40
CA LEU A 171 14.61 -2.91 -13.39
C LEU A 171 13.53 -3.42 -12.45
N THR A 172 13.45 -4.74 -12.29
CA THR A 172 12.55 -5.35 -11.32
C THR A 172 13.20 -5.35 -9.93
N VAL A 173 12.45 -4.86 -8.94
CA VAL A 173 12.81 -4.89 -7.53
C VAL A 173 11.76 -5.72 -6.80
N HIS A 174 12.18 -6.78 -6.13
CA HIS A 174 11.26 -7.69 -5.44
C HIS A 174 10.90 -7.13 -4.07
N LEU A 175 9.62 -6.89 -3.83
CA LEU A 175 9.08 -6.49 -2.53
C LEU A 175 8.42 -7.70 -1.88
N ARG A 176 8.96 -8.12 -0.73
CA ARG A 176 8.37 -9.18 0.09
C ARG A 176 7.69 -8.60 1.31
N VAL A 177 6.38 -8.78 1.40
CA VAL A 177 5.55 -8.28 2.50
C VAL A 177 5.25 -9.41 3.47
N ARG A 178 5.73 -9.27 4.71
CA ARG A 178 5.52 -10.25 5.78
C ARG A 178 4.20 -10.01 6.47
N ASP A 179 3.45 -11.10 6.59
CA ASP A 179 2.23 -11.15 7.39
C ASP A 179 2.53 -10.85 8.86
N THR A 180 1.75 -9.95 9.45
CA THR A 180 1.85 -9.55 10.85
C THR A 180 0.71 -10.16 11.65
N TRP A 181 0.97 -10.52 12.91
CA TRP A 181 -0.07 -11.07 13.78
C TRP A 181 -1.25 -10.11 13.96
N SER A 182 -0.99 -8.80 13.97
CA SER A 182 -2.00 -7.75 14.00
C SER A 182 -2.93 -7.78 12.78
N HIS A 183 -2.39 -8.00 11.58
CA HIS A 183 -3.19 -8.12 10.37
C HIS A 183 -4.13 -9.33 10.43
N ARG A 184 -3.64 -10.49 10.90
CA ARG A 184 -4.48 -11.68 11.11
C ARG A 184 -5.62 -11.43 12.09
N TRP A 185 -5.35 -10.71 13.18
CA TRP A 185 -6.36 -10.40 14.19
C TRP A 185 -7.40 -9.41 13.66
N ASN A 186 -6.97 -8.36 12.96
CA ASN A 186 -7.89 -7.38 12.36
C ASN A 186 -8.74 -8.01 11.27
N SER A 187 -8.16 -8.84 10.40
CA SER A 187 -8.91 -9.61 9.40
C SER A 187 -9.93 -10.55 10.04
N ALA A 188 -9.57 -11.20 11.16
CA ALA A 188 -10.51 -12.00 11.94
C ALA A 188 -11.64 -11.14 12.54
N LEU A 189 -11.35 -9.97 13.10
CA LEU A 189 -12.37 -9.07 13.65
C LEU A 189 -13.30 -8.50 12.58
N ASP A 190 -12.78 -8.13 11.41
CA ASP A 190 -13.59 -7.63 10.30
C ASP A 190 -14.52 -8.72 9.74
N SER A 191 -14.02 -9.97 9.71
CA SER A 191 -14.86 -11.12 9.42
C SER A 191 -15.97 -11.29 10.47
N VAL A 192 -15.67 -11.12 11.77
CA VAL A 192 -16.65 -11.20 12.87
C VAL A 192 -17.70 -10.07 12.80
N GLY A 193 -17.32 -8.86 12.40
CA GLY A 193 -18.25 -7.77 12.13
C GLY A 193 -19.25 -8.11 11.02
N THR A 194 -18.78 -8.81 9.99
CA THR A 194 -19.62 -9.33 8.90
C THR A 194 -20.53 -10.49 9.38
N TRP A 195 -20.10 -11.25 10.39
CA TRP A 195 -20.90 -12.25 11.10
C TRP A 195 -21.87 -11.66 12.14
N GLY A 196 -22.22 -10.37 12.08
CA GLY A 196 -23.32 -9.79 12.86
C GLY A 196 -24.64 -10.59 12.76
N GLY A 197 -24.82 -11.38 11.69
CA GLY A 197 -25.88 -12.37 11.55
C GLY A 197 -25.80 -13.56 12.54
N ILE A 198 -24.61 -14.06 12.89
CA ILE A 198 -24.46 -15.14 13.89
C ILE A 198 -24.66 -14.60 15.31
N ALA A 199 -24.16 -13.41 15.64
CA ALA A 199 -24.41 -12.84 16.97
C ALA A 199 -25.91 -12.58 17.18
N ALA A 200 -26.62 -12.08 16.16
CA ALA A 200 -28.08 -11.96 16.19
C ALA A 200 -28.76 -13.34 16.30
N ALA A 201 -28.28 -14.36 15.60
CA ALA A 201 -28.82 -15.73 15.69
C ALA A 201 -28.56 -16.39 17.06
N LEU A 202 -27.41 -16.14 17.69
CA LEU A 202 -27.12 -16.64 19.02
C LEU A 202 -27.96 -15.92 20.07
N VAL A 203 -28.17 -14.61 19.95
CA VAL A 203 -29.06 -13.86 20.85
C VAL A 203 -30.50 -14.36 20.74
N THR A 204 -30.99 -14.67 19.53
CA THR A 204 -32.35 -15.24 19.37
C THR A 204 -32.45 -16.65 19.94
N ILE A 205 -31.46 -17.52 19.71
CA ILE A 205 -31.44 -18.87 20.29
C ILE A 205 -31.38 -18.80 21.83
N THR A 206 -30.55 -17.93 22.40
CA THR A 206 -30.44 -17.77 23.85
C THR A 206 -31.72 -17.20 24.45
N GLY A 207 -32.34 -16.21 23.78
CA GLY A 207 -33.62 -15.64 24.18
C GLY A 207 -34.77 -16.67 24.14
N VAL A 208 -34.83 -17.51 23.12
CA VAL A 208 -35.81 -18.60 23.01
C VAL A 208 -35.58 -19.65 24.10
N PHE A 209 -34.32 -19.99 24.38
CA PHE A 209 -33.98 -20.97 25.42
C PHE A 209 -34.36 -20.47 26.82
N VAL A 210 -34.07 -19.21 27.14
CA VAL A 210 -34.46 -18.57 28.42
C VAL A 210 -35.98 -18.47 28.55
N ALA A 211 -36.69 -18.09 27.49
CA ALA A 211 -38.16 -18.02 27.51
C ALA A 211 -38.81 -19.41 27.69
N CYS A 212 -38.25 -20.44 27.07
CA CYS A 212 -38.73 -21.82 27.20
C CYS A 212 -38.49 -22.37 28.61
N TRP A 213 -37.32 -22.11 29.20
CA TRP A 213 -36.99 -22.49 30.57
C TRP A 213 -37.89 -21.82 31.61
N GLY A 214 -38.25 -20.55 31.42
CA GLY A 214 -39.19 -19.83 32.29
C GLY A 214 -40.57 -20.49 32.39
N ARG A 215 -41.04 -21.15 31.32
CA ARG A 215 -42.32 -21.89 31.30
C ARG A 215 -42.22 -23.32 31.83
N LEU A 216 -41.05 -23.96 31.75
CA LEU A 216 -40.82 -25.31 32.26
C LEU A 216 -40.54 -25.37 33.76
N ALA A 217 -39.98 -24.31 34.34
CA ALA A 217 -39.70 -24.21 35.77
C ALA A 217 -40.91 -24.49 36.70
N PRO A 218 -42.14 -23.98 36.46
CA PRO A 218 -43.29 -24.30 37.31
C PRO A 218 -43.76 -25.76 37.17
N LEU A 219 -43.66 -26.36 35.99
CA LEU A 219 -44.03 -27.76 35.77
C LEU A 219 -43.08 -28.73 36.50
N LEU A 220 -41.78 -28.41 36.53
CA LEU A 220 -40.80 -29.19 37.27
C LEU A 220 -40.97 -29.03 38.80
N ARG A 221 -41.38 -27.86 39.29
CA ARG A 221 -41.73 -27.66 40.71
C ARG A 221 -42.98 -28.44 41.11
N ALA A 222 -44.05 -28.37 40.31
CA ALA A 222 -45.28 -29.13 40.55
C ALA A 222 -45.03 -30.65 40.57
N ARG A 223 -44.17 -31.14 39.67
CA ARG A 223 -43.78 -32.56 39.67
C ARG A 223 -43.04 -32.92 40.96
N ARG A 224 -42.09 -32.11 41.43
CA ARG A 224 -41.31 -32.37 42.65
C ARG A 224 -42.17 -32.41 43.93
N GLU A 225 -43.24 -31.62 43.99
CA GLU A 225 -44.19 -31.61 45.11
C GLU A 225 -45.03 -32.90 45.16
N SER A 226 -45.43 -33.45 44.01
CA SER A 226 -46.16 -34.72 43.96
C SER A 226 -45.37 -35.95 44.44
N TRP A 227 -44.03 -35.91 44.34
CA TRP A 227 -43.17 -36.96 44.90
C TRP A 227 -43.06 -36.85 46.43
N ARG A 228 -43.11 -35.64 46.99
CA ARG A 228 -43.08 -35.43 48.45
C ARG A 228 -44.40 -35.84 49.11
N ALA A 229 -45.52 -35.66 48.43
CA ALA A 229 -46.83 -36.14 48.89
C ALA A 229 -46.95 -37.68 48.88
N ARG A 230 -46.02 -38.38 48.24
CA ARG A 230 -45.94 -39.86 48.17
C ARG A 230 -44.86 -40.45 49.09
N GLY A 231 -44.32 -39.66 50.01
CA GLY A 231 -43.37 -40.13 51.01
C GLY A 231 -44.01 -41.19 51.91
N PRO A 232 -43.28 -42.27 52.27
CA PRO A 232 -43.80 -43.37 53.05
C PRO A 232 -44.27 -42.88 54.42
N GLN A 233 -45.51 -43.21 54.75
CA GLN A 233 -46.10 -43.00 56.06
C GLN A 233 -45.25 -43.77 57.08
N PRO A 234 -44.66 -43.10 58.09
CA PRO A 234 -43.87 -43.79 59.10
C PRO A 234 -44.82 -44.67 59.90
N ASP A 235 -44.70 -45.99 59.74
CA ASP A 235 -45.35 -46.95 60.62
C ASP A 235 -44.86 -46.68 62.04
N GLY A 236 -45.77 -46.18 62.86
CA GLY A 236 -45.59 -46.00 64.29
C GLY A 236 -45.31 -47.35 64.92
N GLY A 237 -44.24 -47.42 65.69
CA GLY A 237 -43.79 -48.63 66.34
C GLY A 237 -44.77 -49.19 67.37
N THR A 238 -44.47 -50.41 67.77
CA THR A 238 -44.74 -50.88 69.12
C THR A 238 -43.53 -51.64 69.61
N ASP A 239 -43.01 -51.10 70.71
CA ASP A 239 -42.12 -51.73 71.68
C ASP A 239 -42.70 -53.07 72.21
N GLY A 240 -41.81 -53.88 72.78
CA GLY A 240 -42.12 -55.09 73.54
C GLY A 240 -41.47 -56.31 72.90
N GLU A 241 -40.72 -57.17 73.58
CA GLU A 241 -40.51 -57.35 75.01
C GLU A 241 -39.28 -58.28 75.12
N ARG A 242 -38.39 -57.97 76.06
CA ARG A 242 -37.30 -58.85 76.46
C ARG A 242 -37.87 -59.88 77.44
N ASP A 243 -37.76 -61.16 77.12
CA ASP A 243 -37.64 -62.27 78.08
C ASP A 243 -36.59 -63.23 77.49
N GLY A 244 -35.55 -63.65 78.22
CA GLY A 244 -35.56 -64.80 79.13
C GLY A 244 -35.67 -66.09 78.30
N TYR A 245 -34.74 -67.05 78.28
CA TYR A 245 -34.24 -67.88 79.37
C TYR A 245 -32.93 -68.59 78.97
N LEU A 246 -32.09 -68.79 80.00
CA LEU A 246 -31.16 -69.91 80.29
C LEU A 246 -30.62 -70.79 79.15
#